data_AF-A0A3D9BI72-F1
#
_entry.id   AF-A0A3D9BI72-F1
#
_cell.length_a   1.000
_cell.length_b   1.000
_cell.length_c   1.000
_cell.angle_alpha   90.00
_cell.angle_beta   90.00
_cell.angle_gamma   90.00
#
_symmetry.space_group_name_H-M   'P 1'
#
loop_
_entity.id
_entity.type
_entity.pdbx_description
1 polymer ?
#
loop_
_entity_poly.entity_id
_entity_poly.type
_entity_poly.pdbx_seq_one_letter_code
_entity_poly.pdbx_strand_id
1 'polypeptide(L)'
;MTKLGLKIFVLGILVIIIFTIDYPLREKTLYGKYVNTNYENPICCVEAPHEPDTLILFRDGHFESGFYGKGRFEVSNGLVSRIILHYISDGEPALGNTYFSNKLFEKPKIILNADMNHVYTKID
;
A
#
# COMPACT_ATOMS: atom_id res chain seq x y z
N MET A 1 38.64 13.83 5.01
CA MET A 1 37.69 14.04 3.89
C MET A 1 37.66 15.52 3.54
N THR A 2 37.81 15.91 2.26
CA THR A 2 37.81 17.33 1.87
C THR A 2 36.40 17.94 2.00
N LYS A 3 36.29 19.27 2.14
CA LYS A 3 34.98 19.95 2.16
C LYS A 3 34.12 19.60 0.92
N LEU A 4 34.76 19.40 -0.23
CA LEU A 4 34.10 18.95 -1.46
C LEU A 4 33.64 17.49 -1.36
N GLY A 5 34.50 16.60 -0.87
CA GLY A 5 34.13 15.19 -0.66
C GLY A 5 32.97 15.01 0.33
N LEU A 6 32.93 15.81 1.41
CA LEU A 6 31.81 15.81 2.35
C LEU A 6 30.50 16.26 1.70
N LYS A 7 30.54 17.32 0.86
CA LYS A 7 29.35 17.79 0.14
C LYS A 7 28.79 16.74 -0.81
N ILE A 8 29.67 16.06 -1.56
CA ILE A 8 29.27 14.99 -2.49
C ILE A 8 28.65 13.83 -1.71
N PHE A 9 29.25 13.43 -0.59
CA PHE A 9 28.72 12.36 0.25
C PHE A 9 27.33 12.68 0.81
N VAL A 10 27.15 13.89 1.37
CA VAL A 10 25.85 14.35 1.88
C VAL A 10 24.80 14.40 0.77
N LEU A 11 25.17 14.89 -0.43
CA LEU A 11 24.26 14.90 -1.57
C LEU A 11 23.88 13.47 -2.01
N GLY A 12 24.82 12.54 -2.00
CA GLY A 12 24.57 11.13 -2.29
C GLY A 12 23.57 10.52 -1.33
N ILE A 13 23.72 10.76 -0.02
CA ILE A 13 22.76 10.31 1.00
C ILE A 13 21.38 10.94 0.76
N LEU A 14 21.32 12.24 0.49
CA LEU A 14 20.05 12.93 0.24
C LEU A 14 19.30 12.32 -0.96
N VAL A 15 20.02 12.01 -2.04
CA VAL A 15 19.45 11.32 -3.21
C VAL A 15 18.90 9.96 -2.80
N ILE A 16 19.66 9.13 -2.08
CA ILE A 16 19.18 7.81 -1.63
C ILE A 16 17.91 7.94 -0.78
N ILE A 17 17.85 8.91 0.13
CA ILE A 17 16.67 9.16 0.96
C ILE A 17 15.46 9.51 0.09
N ILE A 18 15.61 10.44 -0.85
CA ILE A 18 14.52 10.89 -1.74
C ILE A 18 13.88 9.71 -2.51
N PHE A 19 14.69 8.74 -2.93
CA PHE A 19 14.20 7.58 -3.69
C PHE A 19 13.64 6.45 -2.82
N THR A 20 13.92 6.45 -1.51
CA THR A 20 13.54 5.34 -0.61
C THR A 20 12.38 5.67 0.31
N ILE A 21 12.11 6.96 0.56
CA ILE A 21 10.98 7.38 1.40
C ILE A 21 9.63 7.23 0.67
N ASP A 22 8.60 6.89 1.44
CA ASP A 22 7.23 6.97 0.97
C ASP A 22 6.73 8.43 1.02
N TYR A 23 6.18 8.90 -0.09
CA TYR A 23 5.60 10.23 -0.16
C TYR A 23 4.18 10.23 0.42
N PRO A 24 3.75 11.34 1.07
CA PRO A 24 2.42 11.44 1.65
C PRO A 24 1.31 11.05 0.67
N LEU A 25 0.32 10.33 1.18
CA LEU A 25 -0.91 9.99 0.47
C LEU A 25 -1.58 11.25 -0.08
N ARG A 26 -1.91 11.24 -1.37
CA ARG A 26 -2.72 12.26 -2.05
C ARG A 26 -3.91 11.59 -2.68
N GLU A 27 -5.00 12.31 -2.90
CA GLU A 27 -6.20 11.73 -3.51
C GLU A 27 -5.90 10.97 -4.82
N LYS A 28 -5.07 11.57 -5.69
CA LYS A 28 -4.67 10.96 -6.96
C LYS A 28 -3.89 9.65 -6.80
N THR A 29 -3.17 9.47 -5.69
CA THR A 29 -2.42 8.24 -5.43
C THR A 29 -3.26 7.23 -4.68
N LEU A 30 -4.19 7.67 -3.83
CA LEU A 30 -5.06 6.81 -3.01
C LEU A 30 -6.23 6.17 -3.76
N TYR A 31 -7.07 6.97 -4.41
CA TYR A 31 -8.33 6.46 -4.97
C TYR A 31 -8.10 5.83 -6.34
N GLY A 32 -8.84 4.77 -6.66
CA GLY A 32 -8.71 4.05 -7.91
C GLY A 32 -8.67 2.54 -7.74
N LYS A 33 -8.16 1.84 -8.74
CA LYS A 33 -8.16 0.37 -8.79
C LYS A 33 -6.77 -0.16 -8.49
N TYR A 34 -6.74 -1.22 -7.70
CA TYR A 34 -5.53 -1.95 -7.39
C TYR A 34 -5.74 -3.43 -7.62
N VAL A 35 -4.79 -4.07 -8.29
CA VAL A 35 -4.84 -5.51 -8.56
C VAL A 35 -3.92 -6.24 -7.61
N ASN A 36 -4.41 -7.35 -7.07
CA ASN A 36 -3.61 -8.24 -6.25
C ASN A 36 -2.49 -8.79 -7.13
N THR A 37 -1.26 -8.50 -6.74
CA THR A 37 -0.05 -8.98 -7.43
C THR A 37 0.69 -9.89 -6.48
N ASN A 38 1.21 -11.01 -6.99
CA ASN A 38 1.92 -12.02 -6.21
C ASN A 38 1.01 -12.84 -5.26
N TYR A 39 -0.25 -13.03 -5.63
CA TYR A 39 -1.18 -13.93 -4.92
C TYR A 39 -0.77 -15.41 -4.98
N GLU A 40 0.14 -15.77 -5.87
CA GLU A 40 0.73 -17.11 -5.98
C GLU A 40 1.81 -17.38 -4.92
N ASN A 41 2.20 -16.37 -4.14
CA ASN A 41 3.14 -16.57 -3.04
C ASN A 41 2.53 -17.51 -1.99
N PRO A 42 3.36 -18.22 -1.20
CA PRO A 42 2.86 -19.13 -0.17
C PRO A 42 1.85 -18.44 0.75
N ILE A 43 0.76 -19.14 1.07
CA ILE A 43 -0.30 -18.63 1.93
C ILE A 43 0.32 -18.17 3.24
N CYS A 44 0.30 -16.86 3.47
CA CYS A 44 0.93 -16.24 4.63
C CYS A 44 -0.07 -15.86 5.72
N CYS A 45 -1.30 -15.52 5.32
CA CYS A 45 -2.38 -15.10 6.19
C CYS A 45 -3.73 -15.37 5.51
N VAL A 46 -4.74 -15.75 6.30
CA VAL A 46 -6.09 -16.05 5.77
C VAL A 46 -6.87 -14.78 5.45
N GLU A 47 -6.42 -13.65 5.98
CA GLU A 47 -7.01 -12.32 5.84
C GLU A 47 -6.57 -11.60 4.56
N ALA A 48 -5.77 -12.23 3.70
CA ALA A 48 -5.33 -11.71 2.42
C ALA A 48 -5.72 -12.66 1.26
N PRO A 49 -6.09 -12.14 0.09
CA PRO A 49 -6.44 -12.99 -1.04
C PRO A 49 -5.20 -13.67 -1.63
N HIS A 50 -5.23 -14.99 -1.72
CA HIS A 50 -4.24 -15.82 -2.44
C HIS A 50 -4.77 -16.24 -3.81
N GLU A 51 -5.58 -15.37 -4.40
CA GLU A 51 -6.17 -15.49 -5.73
C GLU A 51 -6.20 -14.12 -6.43
N PRO A 52 -6.43 -14.07 -7.75
CA PRO A 52 -6.63 -12.82 -8.46
C PRO A 52 -7.78 -12.02 -7.85
N ASP A 53 -7.48 -10.81 -7.36
CA ASP A 53 -8.49 -9.89 -6.83
C ASP A 53 -8.22 -8.46 -7.29
N THR A 54 -9.27 -7.64 -7.31
CA THR A 54 -9.17 -6.20 -7.57
C THR A 54 -9.84 -5.43 -6.44
N LEU A 55 -9.05 -4.65 -5.72
CA LEU A 55 -9.53 -3.71 -4.70
C LEU A 55 -9.75 -2.34 -5.33
N ILE A 56 -10.95 -1.79 -5.19
CA ILE A 56 -11.34 -0.47 -5.70
C ILE A 56 -11.59 0.44 -4.51
N LEU A 57 -10.86 1.55 -4.40
CA LEU A 57 -11.05 2.56 -3.36
C LEU A 57 -11.78 3.78 -3.93
N PHE A 58 -13.00 4.01 -3.45
CA PHE A 58 -13.85 5.13 -3.88
C PHE A 58 -13.58 6.39 -3.05
N ARG A 59 -13.82 7.56 -3.67
CA ARG A 59 -13.61 8.88 -3.04
C ARG A 59 -14.52 9.15 -1.86
N ASP A 60 -15.67 8.49 -1.82
CA ASP A 60 -16.65 8.61 -0.75
C ASP A 60 -16.27 7.80 0.51
N GLY A 61 -15.15 7.05 0.47
CA GLY A 61 -14.63 6.20 1.55
C GLY A 61 -15.09 4.74 1.50
N HIS A 62 -15.77 4.31 0.43
CA HIS A 62 -16.20 2.91 0.25
C HIS A 62 -15.10 2.15 -0.48
N PHE A 63 -15.11 0.83 -0.34
CA PHE A 63 -14.34 -0.02 -1.23
C PHE A 63 -15.15 -1.21 -1.73
N GLU A 64 -14.69 -1.79 -2.83
CA GLU A 64 -15.17 -3.06 -3.37
C GLU A 64 -13.99 -3.97 -3.72
N SER A 65 -14.12 -5.25 -3.44
CA SER A 65 -13.17 -6.33 -3.75
C SER A 65 -13.94 -7.63 -3.94
N GLY A 66 -13.44 -8.54 -4.77
CA GLY A 66 -14.01 -9.87 -4.92
C GLY A 66 -13.81 -10.72 -3.66
N PHE A 67 -12.64 -10.59 -3.03
CA PHE A 67 -12.30 -11.31 -1.80
C PHE A 67 -12.97 -10.73 -0.55
N TYR A 68 -12.85 -9.41 -0.33
CA TYR A 68 -13.39 -8.76 0.88
C TYR A 68 -14.86 -8.32 0.74
N GLY A 69 -15.43 -8.40 -0.46
CA GLY A 69 -16.76 -7.87 -0.75
C GLY A 69 -16.77 -6.34 -0.73
N LYS A 70 -17.82 -5.76 -0.11
CA LYS A 70 -18.00 -4.30 -0.02
C LYS A 70 -17.78 -3.83 1.41
N GLY A 71 -17.18 -2.64 1.56
CA GLY A 71 -16.88 -2.12 2.88
C GLY A 71 -16.56 -0.63 2.91
N ARG A 72 -16.05 -0.20 4.07
CA ARG A 72 -15.55 1.16 4.31
C ARG A 72 -14.06 1.08 4.55
N PHE A 73 -13.33 2.13 4.21
CA PHE A 73 -11.92 2.20 4.56
C PHE A 73 -11.58 3.52 5.24
N GLU A 74 -10.58 3.45 6.10
CA GLU A 74 -10.00 4.60 6.78
C GLU A 74 -8.53 4.73 6.42
N VAL A 75 -8.04 5.97 6.41
CA VAL A 75 -6.63 6.26 6.15
C VAL A 75 -6.02 6.88 7.40
N SER A 76 -4.97 6.25 7.90
CA SER A 76 -4.15 6.82 8.97
C SER A 76 -2.85 7.35 8.38
N ASN A 77 -2.68 8.67 8.43
CA ASN A 77 -1.47 9.35 7.97
C ASN A 77 -0.52 9.54 9.17
N GLY A 78 0.48 8.66 9.27
CA GLY A 78 1.60 8.77 10.21
C GLY A 78 2.95 8.71 9.49
N LEU A 79 4.03 8.33 10.18
CA LEU A 79 5.33 8.05 9.55
C LEU A 79 5.21 6.96 8.48
N VAL A 80 4.28 6.03 8.68
CA VAL A 80 3.87 5.05 7.68
C VAL A 80 2.38 5.21 7.49
N SER A 81 1.98 5.50 6.25
CA SER A 81 0.58 5.57 5.88
C SER A 81 -0.06 4.18 5.93
N ARG A 82 -1.26 4.09 6.52
CA ARG A 82 -2.02 2.85 6.61
C ARG A 82 -3.40 3.02 6.00
N ILE A 83 -3.90 1.93 5.43
CA ILE A 83 -5.29 1.81 5.00
C ILE A 83 -5.91 0.68 5.81
N ILE A 84 -6.98 0.99 6.52
CA ILE A 84 -7.73 0.04 7.33
C ILE A 84 -9.02 -0.25 6.60
N LEU A 85 -9.24 -1.52 6.26
CA LEU A 85 -10.45 -2.00 5.57
C LEU A 85 -11.43 -2.53 6.61
N HIS A 86 -12.67 -2.07 6.56
CA HIS A 86 -13.77 -2.53 7.40
C HIS A 86 -14.79 -3.26 6.52
N TYR A 87 -14.99 -4.55 6.76
CA TYR A 87 -15.89 -5.40 5.96
C TYR A 87 -16.60 -6.42 6.83
N ILE A 88 -17.49 -7.21 6.22
CA ILE A 88 -18.19 -8.32 6.87
C ILE A 88 -17.60 -9.62 6.33
N SER A 89 -17.15 -10.49 7.24
CA SER A 89 -16.71 -11.85 6.93
C SER A 89 -17.59 -12.82 7.71
N ASP A 90 -18.18 -13.80 7.03
CA ASP A 90 -19.05 -14.82 7.65
C ASP A 90 -20.17 -14.24 8.54
N GLY A 91 -20.69 -13.07 8.17
CA GLY A 91 -21.76 -12.37 8.90
C GLY A 91 -21.27 -11.47 10.05
N GLU A 92 -19.97 -11.47 10.36
CA GLU A 92 -19.38 -10.71 11.45
C GLU A 92 -18.47 -9.57 10.96
N PRO A 93 -18.36 -8.45 11.69
CA PRO A 93 -17.42 -7.38 11.37
C PRO A 93 -15.96 -7.84 11.42
N ALA A 94 -15.20 -7.53 10.37
CA ALA A 94 -13.79 -7.84 10.22
C ALA A 94 -12.97 -6.61 9.82
N LEU A 95 -11.66 -6.67 10.09
CA LEU A 95 -10.71 -5.59 9.83
C LEU A 95 -9.50 -6.10 9.05
N GLY A 96 -9.13 -5.40 7.99
CA GLY A 96 -7.90 -5.62 7.23
C GLY A 96 -6.93 -4.47 7.47
N ASN A 97 -5.79 -4.74 8.11
CA ASN A 97 -4.76 -3.72 8.35
C ASN A 97 -3.71 -3.79 7.25
N THR A 98 -3.49 -2.69 6.55
CA THR A 98 -2.55 -2.62 5.44
C THR A 98 -1.65 -1.38 5.53
N TYR A 99 -0.54 -1.41 4.79
CA TYR A 99 0.35 -0.25 4.65
C TYR A 99 0.25 0.31 3.24
N PHE A 100 0.48 1.60 3.09
CA PHE A 100 0.54 2.24 1.79
C PHE A 100 1.98 2.59 1.44
N SER A 101 2.43 2.18 0.25
CA SER A 101 3.71 2.59 -0.31
C SER A 101 3.52 3.45 -1.54
N ASN A 102 4.27 4.55 -1.59
CA ASN A 102 4.20 5.60 -2.61
C ASN A 102 5.58 6.18 -2.84
N LYS A 103 6.50 5.33 -3.30
CA LYS A 103 7.88 5.71 -3.62
C LYS A 103 7.97 6.33 -5.01
N LEU A 104 9.00 7.15 -5.21
CA LEU A 104 9.27 7.73 -6.52
C LEU A 104 9.62 6.62 -7.54
N PHE A 105 9.09 6.71 -8.75
CA PHE A 105 9.26 5.73 -9.85
C PHE A 105 8.66 4.34 -9.62
N GLU A 106 7.96 4.12 -8.50
CA GLU A 106 7.15 2.92 -8.29
C GLU A 106 5.66 3.22 -8.47
N LYS A 107 4.89 2.21 -8.89
CA LYS A 107 3.44 2.30 -8.79
C LYS A 107 3.03 2.29 -7.31
N PRO A 108 2.04 3.09 -6.89
CA PRO A 108 1.50 2.99 -5.54
C PRO A 108 1.04 1.58 -5.21
N LYS A 109 1.28 1.14 -3.98
CA LYS A 109 0.97 -0.21 -3.51
C LYS A 109 0.24 -0.15 -2.18
N ILE A 110 -0.71 -1.05 -2.00
CA ILE A 110 -1.28 -1.40 -0.70
C ILE A 110 -0.66 -2.72 -0.29
N ILE A 111 0.22 -2.68 0.71
CA ILE A 111 0.97 -3.82 1.20
C ILE A 111 0.12 -4.55 2.23
N LEU A 112 -0.20 -5.81 1.93
CA LEU A 112 -0.92 -6.72 2.81
C LEU A 112 0.04 -7.45 3.74
N ASN A 113 1.17 -7.90 3.20
CA ASN A 113 2.25 -8.51 3.96
C ASN A 113 3.60 -8.11 3.33
N ALA A 114 4.44 -7.43 4.12
CA ALA A 114 5.73 -6.94 3.65
C ALA A 114 6.77 -8.06 3.49
N ASP A 115 6.79 -9.03 4.41
CA ASP A 115 7.76 -10.13 4.42
C ASP A 115 7.59 -11.03 3.19
N MET A 116 6.33 -11.19 2.76
CA MET A 116 5.95 -12.04 1.63
C MET A 116 5.73 -11.26 0.33
N ASN A 117 5.99 -9.95 0.32
CA ASN A 117 5.75 -9.07 -0.83
C ASN A 117 4.34 -9.25 -1.43
N HIS A 118 3.34 -9.43 -0.55
CA HIS A 118 1.95 -9.62 -0.94
C HIS A 118 1.28 -8.26 -0.97
N VAL A 119 0.96 -7.79 -2.18
CA VAL A 119 0.58 -6.40 -2.41
C VAL A 119 -0.51 -6.26 -3.46
N TYR A 120 -1.38 -5.28 -3.25
CA TYR A 120 -2.19 -4.70 -4.30
C TYR A 120 -1.42 -3.59 -5.01
N THR A 121 -1.25 -3.66 -6.32
CA THR A 121 -0.57 -2.64 -7.13
C THR A 121 -1.58 -1.78 -7.89
N LYS A 122 -1.43 -0.45 -7.84
CA LYS A 122 -2.33 0.48 -8.53
C LYS A 122 -2.26 0.34 -10.05
N ILE A 123 -3.41 0.36 -10.71
CA ILE A 123 -3.53 0.29 -12.18
C ILE A 123 -4.31 1.46 -12.81
N ASP A 124 -5.18 2.13 -12.05
CA ASP A 124 -5.92 3.34 -12.43
C ASP A 124 -5.89 4.34 -11.26
#